data_AF-A0A7S2DRR4-F1
#
_entry.id   AF-A0A7S2DRR4-F1
#
_cell.length_a   1.000
_cell.length_b   1.000
_cell.length_c   1.000
_cell.angle_alpha   90.00
_cell.angle_beta   90.00
_cell.angle_gamma   90.00
#
_symmetry.space_group_name_H-M   'P 1'
#
loop_
_entity.id
_entity.type
_entity.pdbx_description
1 polymer ?
#
loop_
_entity_poly.entity_id
_entity_poly.type
_entity_poly.pdbx_seq_one_letter_code
_entity_poly.pdbx_strand_id
1 'polypeptide(L)'
;LTSFVESCETALTIFAPTNEAIRKLTAGGPRSLPTDTQLLRELLCVHITMGSLSREELLTTRSITTIGQQTHHVQVHESIEGQAQPLQVGTMTLVKADIALPSNRGVLHMVDCVMCCLRLLQHCRFEQVWNKTVRPSPKVGLQGDWLAVDELHAVLVHCDTWTPRFTGLRGNIVPLGTAAEAGGNRATRHFQDNTVHYSELLILEKPPEMSKKKRKKPDAEPEAPSSTAATDAGGNPTPHYRMMFSLYRRDPTPPSPAPPGEEPAPDGKHLTFCMAPEDILIRNSFHMLSENEKESRRNEYKSKQNAPKARMSNGGAARPLQALTMGAADGEVASPSQGLEP
;
A
#
# COMPACT_ATOMS: atom_id res chain seq x y z
N LEU A 1 10.41 11.88 -17.23
CA LEU A 1 10.51 12.52 -15.90
C LEU A 1 11.33 13.80 -16.00
N THR A 2 12.55 13.74 -16.54
CA THR A 2 13.36 14.94 -16.83
C THR A 2 12.59 16.01 -17.60
N SER A 3 11.99 15.65 -18.74
CA SER A 3 11.15 16.58 -19.50
C SER A 3 9.98 17.16 -18.69
N PHE A 4 9.38 16.40 -17.76
CA PHE A 4 8.32 16.91 -16.89
C PHE A 4 8.85 17.96 -15.91
N VAL A 5 9.98 17.67 -15.23
CA VAL A 5 10.64 18.63 -14.33
C VAL A 5 11.11 19.86 -15.11
N GLU A 6 11.50 19.68 -16.37
CA GLU A 6 11.99 20.75 -17.22
C GLU A 6 10.90 21.65 -17.81
N SER A 7 9.72 21.09 -18.07
CA SER A 7 8.59 21.79 -18.69
C SER A 7 7.50 22.20 -17.71
N CYS A 8 7.59 21.83 -16.43
CA CYS A 8 6.58 22.18 -15.45
C CYS A 8 6.54 23.69 -15.24
N GLU A 9 5.36 24.29 -15.43
CA GLU A 9 5.13 25.73 -15.19
C GLU A 9 4.97 26.04 -13.70
N THR A 10 4.55 25.04 -12.91
CA THR A 10 4.42 25.15 -11.46
C THR A 10 5.74 24.77 -10.80
N ALA A 11 6.12 25.47 -9.73
CA ALA A 11 7.28 25.10 -8.93
C ALA A 11 7.13 23.68 -8.34
N LEU A 12 8.24 22.99 -8.13
CA LEU A 12 8.28 21.62 -7.64
C LEU A 12 9.07 21.52 -6.33
N THR A 13 8.67 20.58 -5.49
CA THR A 13 9.43 20.11 -4.33
C THR A 13 9.96 18.72 -4.63
N ILE A 14 11.28 18.57 -4.68
CA ILE A 14 11.94 17.30 -4.99
C ILE A 14 12.64 16.78 -3.73
N PHE A 15 12.25 15.59 -3.29
CA PHE A 15 12.93 14.87 -2.22
C PHE A 15 13.96 13.92 -2.84
N ALA A 16 15.24 14.28 -2.80
CA ALA A 16 16.30 13.52 -3.45
C ALA A 16 17.00 12.59 -2.43
N PRO A 17 16.87 11.26 -2.56
CA PRO A 17 17.61 10.33 -1.72
C PRO A 17 19.11 10.49 -1.93
N THR A 18 19.87 10.45 -0.83
CA THR A 18 21.34 10.47 -0.91
C THR A 18 21.90 9.20 -1.56
N ASN A 19 23.14 9.25 -2.05
CA ASN A 19 23.84 8.04 -2.52
C ASN A 19 23.94 6.97 -1.42
N GLU A 20 24.02 7.38 -0.16
CA GLU A 20 23.99 6.46 0.97
C GLU A 20 22.61 5.79 1.11
N ALA A 21 21.52 6.55 0.99
CA ALA A 21 20.16 6.02 0.98
C ALA A 21 19.96 4.95 -0.11
N ILE A 22 20.42 5.24 -1.33
CA ILE A 22 20.30 4.31 -2.47
C ILE A 22 21.17 3.07 -2.27
N ARG A 23 22.39 3.22 -1.72
CA ARG A 23 23.25 2.08 -1.36
C ARG A 23 22.63 1.24 -0.25
N LYS A 24 22.06 1.84 0.80
CA LYS A 24 21.37 1.13 1.87
C LYS A 24 20.22 0.29 1.34
N LEU A 25 19.45 0.82 0.39
CA LEU A 25 18.37 0.07 -0.26
C LEU A 25 18.88 -1.16 -1.02
N THR A 26 20.06 -1.07 -1.64
CA THR A 26 20.60 -2.12 -2.54
C THR A 26 21.56 -3.10 -1.87
N ALA A 27 22.12 -2.78 -0.70
CA ALA A 27 23.27 -3.48 -0.13
C ALA A 27 22.96 -4.69 0.77
N GLY A 28 21.70 -5.08 1.03
CA GLY A 28 21.47 -6.25 1.90
C GLY A 28 20.07 -6.50 2.44
N GLY A 29 19.06 -6.65 1.57
CA GLY A 29 17.74 -7.09 2.02
C GLY A 29 16.83 -7.58 0.89
N PRO A 30 15.56 -7.93 1.19
CA PRO A 30 14.54 -8.22 0.17
C PRO A 30 14.15 -6.98 -0.66
N ARG A 31 14.65 -5.81 -0.25
CA ARG A 31 14.46 -4.52 -0.89
C ARG A 31 15.53 -4.36 -1.96
N SER A 32 15.14 -4.01 -3.16
CA SER A 32 16.05 -3.68 -4.26
C SER A 32 15.39 -2.62 -5.12
N LEU A 33 16.19 -1.92 -5.92
CA LEU A 33 15.60 -1.06 -6.95
C LEU A 33 14.86 -1.94 -7.96
N PRO A 34 13.63 -1.56 -8.36
CA PRO A 34 12.89 -2.32 -9.34
C PRO A 34 13.64 -2.32 -10.67
N THR A 35 13.77 -3.50 -11.27
CA THR A 35 14.30 -3.66 -12.64
C THR A 35 13.29 -3.24 -13.69
N ASP A 36 12.00 -3.32 -13.37
CA ASP A 36 10.91 -2.87 -14.23
C ASP A 36 10.87 -1.33 -14.30
N THR A 37 10.91 -0.79 -15.51
CA THR A 37 10.97 0.66 -15.74
C THR A 37 9.70 1.39 -15.29
N GLN A 38 8.53 0.73 -15.33
CA GLN A 38 7.28 1.36 -14.87
C GLN A 38 7.29 1.47 -13.35
N LEU A 39 7.69 0.42 -12.65
CA LEU A 39 7.87 0.45 -11.19
C LEU A 39 8.90 1.48 -10.76
N LEU A 40 10.03 1.58 -11.48
CA LEU A 40 11.04 2.60 -11.20
C LEU A 40 10.47 4.01 -11.40
N ARG A 41 9.70 4.23 -12.46
CA ARG A 41 9.02 5.50 -12.71
C ARG A 41 8.05 5.85 -11.59
N GLU A 42 7.21 4.93 -11.16
CA GLU A 42 6.28 5.13 -10.05
C GLU A 42 7.02 5.47 -8.75
N LEU A 43 8.13 4.79 -8.46
CA LEU A 43 8.99 5.08 -7.31
C LEU A 43 9.62 6.48 -7.38
N LEU A 44 10.05 6.93 -8.57
CA LEU A 44 10.55 8.30 -8.73
C LEU A 44 9.45 9.35 -8.56
N CYS A 45 8.23 9.06 -9.03
CA CYS A 45 7.09 9.98 -8.92
C CYS A 45 6.69 10.27 -7.47
N VAL A 46 6.88 9.33 -6.53
CA VAL A 46 6.60 9.61 -5.11
C VAL A 46 7.62 10.55 -4.46
N HIS A 47 8.73 10.86 -5.11
CA HIS A 47 9.71 11.80 -4.58
C HIS A 47 9.46 13.26 -5.02
N ILE A 48 8.39 13.52 -5.76
CA ILE A 48 8.13 14.85 -6.34
C ILE A 48 6.72 15.30 -5.96
N THR A 49 6.62 16.52 -5.42
CA THR A 49 5.37 17.19 -5.07
C THR A 49 5.24 18.50 -5.83
N MET A 50 4.01 18.83 -6.22
CA MET A 50 3.68 20.12 -6.85
C MET A 50 3.71 21.24 -5.80
N GLY A 51 4.18 22.41 -6.20
CA GLY A 51 4.42 23.54 -5.31
C GLY A 51 5.85 23.56 -4.77
N SER A 52 6.30 24.73 -4.33
CA SER A 52 7.57 24.89 -3.63
C SER A 52 7.28 24.89 -2.14
N LEU A 53 7.67 23.83 -1.43
CA LEU A 53 7.49 23.65 0.00
C LEU A 53 8.87 23.71 0.66
N SER A 54 9.21 24.87 1.22
CA SER A 54 10.37 25.05 2.08
C SER A 54 10.26 24.20 3.34
N ARG A 55 11.37 24.03 4.06
CA ARG A 55 11.39 23.37 5.37
C ARG A 55 10.43 24.02 6.35
N GLU A 56 10.36 25.35 6.34
CA GLU A 56 9.48 26.12 7.23
C GLU A 56 8.00 25.80 6.95
N GLU A 57 7.61 25.75 5.68
CA GLU A 57 6.25 25.35 5.28
C GLU A 57 5.97 23.89 5.64
N LEU A 58 6.95 22.99 5.47
CA LEU A 58 6.80 21.59 5.84
C LEU A 58 6.58 21.41 7.36
N LEU A 59 7.17 22.25 8.22
CA LEU A 59 6.96 22.16 9.68
C LEU A 59 5.49 22.36 10.09
N THR A 60 4.73 23.11 9.30
CA THR A 60 3.29 23.36 9.55
C THR A 60 2.36 22.51 8.67
N THR A 61 2.94 21.75 7.74
CA THR A 61 2.22 20.85 6.84
C THR A 61 1.91 19.54 7.55
N ARG A 62 0.68 19.03 7.42
CA ARG A 62 0.30 17.72 7.98
C ARG A 62 0.70 16.54 7.08
N SER A 63 0.61 16.75 5.77
CA SER A 63 0.90 15.75 4.77
C SER A 63 1.11 16.41 3.41
N ILE A 64 1.89 15.76 2.55
CA ILE A 64 2.06 16.14 1.15
C ILE A 64 1.43 15.07 0.26
N THR A 65 0.97 15.48 -0.93
CA THR A 65 0.60 14.55 -2.00
C THR A 65 1.61 14.69 -3.13
N THR A 66 2.11 13.57 -3.61
CA THR A 66 3.12 13.52 -4.68
C THR A 66 2.47 13.36 -6.04
N ILE A 67 3.22 13.61 -7.11
CA ILE A 67 2.74 13.37 -8.48
C ILE A 67 2.47 11.87 -8.74
N GLY A 68 2.97 10.99 -7.88
CA GLY A 68 2.62 9.57 -7.84
C GLY A 68 1.25 9.28 -7.23
N GLN A 69 0.46 10.31 -6.90
CA GLN A 69 -0.88 10.20 -6.28
C GLN A 69 -0.87 9.44 -4.94
N GLN A 70 0.25 9.53 -4.21
CA GLN A 70 0.37 9.02 -2.85
C GLN A 70 0.52 10.17 -1.87
N THR A 71 -0.03 9.97 -0.68
CA THR A 71 0.03 10.95 0.40
C THR A 71 1.00 10.48 1.47
N HIS A 72 1.88 11.39 1.89
CA HIS A 72 2.93 11.14 2.87
C HIS A 72 2.74 12.10 4.03
N HIS A 73 2.59 11.57 5.24
CA HIS A 73 2.45 12.38 6.44
C HIS A 73 3.77 13.05 6.78
N VAL A 74 3.69 14.31 7.18
CA VAL A 74 4.85 15.05 7.68
C VAL A 74 4.84 14.94 9.20
N GLN A 75 5.97 14.54 9.77
CA GLN A 75 6.15 14.34 11.19
C GLN A 75 7.36 15.11 11.67
N VAL A 76 7.15 15.87 12.74
CA VAL A 76 8.18 16.66 13.37
C VAL A 76 8.55 15.97 14.67
N HIS A 77 9.83 15.62 14.82
CA HIS A 77 10.34 14.94 16.01
C HIS A 77 10.92 15.95 17.00
N GLU A 78 11.13 15.56 18.24
CA GLU A 78 11.79 16.44 19.22
C GLU A 78 13.24 16.70 18.81
N SER A 79 13.68 17.95 18.98
CA SER A 79 15.06 18.31 18.69
C SER A 79 15.95 17.99 19.88
N ILE A 80 17.16 17.51 19.59
CA ILE A 80 18.23 17.46 20.58
C ILE A 80 18.86 18.85 20.64
N GLU A 81 19.24 19.29 21.84
CA GLU A 81 19.83 20.60 22.09
C GLU A 81 21.03 20.87 21.14
N GLY A 82 20.97 21.99 20.41
CA GLY A 82 22.00 22.38 19.44
C GLY A 82 21.85 21.78 18.02
N GLN A 83 20.83 20.98 17.74
CA GLN A 83 20.53 20.48 16.39
C GLN A 83 19.22 21.05 15.84
N ALA A 84 19.09 21.02 14.51
CA ALA A 84 17.83 21.33 13.85
C ALA A 84 16.84 20.17 14.07
N GLN A 85 15.57 20.52 14.28
CA GLN A 85 14.51 19.56 14.56
C GLN A 85 14.39 18.49 13.45
N PRO A 86 14.46 17.18 13.73
CA PRO A 86 14.32 16.18 12.68
C PRO A 86 12.93 16.26 12.04
N LEU A 87 12.90 16.41 10.73
CA LEU A 87 11.67 16.54 9.95
C LEU A 87 11.56 15.33 9.02
N GLN A 88 10.52 14.54 9.23
CA GLN A 88 10.23 13.33 8.49
C GLN A 88 9.03 13.54 7.57
N VAL A 89 9.08 12.98 6.37
CA VAL A 89 7.99 13.00 5.38
C VAL A 89 7.81 11.56 4.90
N GLY A 90 6.70 10.92 5.24
CA GLY A 90 6.54 9.49 4.98
C GLY A 90 7.60 8.65 5.69
N THR A 91 8.36 7.86 4.93
CA THR A 91 9.45 7.04 5.50
C THR A 91 10.79 7.77 5.57
N MET A 92 10.92 8.94 4.93
CA MET A 92 12.19 9.64 4.75
C MET A 92 12.36 10.80 5.72
N THR A 93 13.59 10.99 6.20
CA THR A 93 13.99 12.13 7.04
C THR A 93 14.83 13.09 6.22
N LEU A 94 14.58 14.39 6.37
CA LEU A 94 15.38 15.42 5.71
C LEU A 94 16.78 15.47 6.32
N VAL A 95 17.79 15.34 5.46
CA VAL A 95 19.22 15.47 5.78
C VAL A 95 19.71 16.89 5.51
N LYS A 96 19.30 17.45 4.38
CA LYS A 96 19.60 18.84 4.00
C LYS A 96 18.38 19.42 3.30
N ALA A 97 17.93 20.57 3.75
CA ALA A 97 16.72 21.20 3.26
C ALA A 97 17.02 22.47 2.45
N ASP A 98 15.99 22.96 1.75
CA ASP A 98 15.95 24.28 1.13
C ASP A 98 17.05 24.53 0.07
N ILE A 99 17.39 23.49 -0.71
CA ILE A 99 18.32 23.64 -1.83
C ILE A 99 17.53 24.20 -3.01
N ALA A 100 17.79 25.43 -3.40
CA ALA A 100 17.14 26.05 -4.55
C ALA A 100 17.42 25.26 -5.84
N LEU A 101 16.35 24.93 -6.59
CA LEU A 101 16.49 24.39 -7.93
C LEU A 101 16.88 25.50 -8.92
N PRO A 102 17.64 25.18 -9.98
CA PRO A 102 17.98 26.13 -11.02
C PRO A 102 16.75 26.84 -11.60
N SER A 103 16.94 28.09 -12.00
CA SER A 103 15.88 28.91 -12.63
C SER A 103 14.62 29.08 -11.77
N ASN A 104 14.76 29.08 -10.44
CA ASN A 104 13.67 29.26 -9.47
C ASN A 104 12.50 28.28 -9.65
N ARG A 105 12.80 27.04 -10.04
CA ARG A 105 11.78 26.00 -10.33
C ARG A 105 11.28 25.28 -9.08
N GLY A 106 11.62 25.79 -7.91
CA GLY A 106 11.24 25.25 -6.61
C GLY A 106 12.45 24.80 -5.80
N VAL A 107 12.27 23.75 -5.00
CA VAL A 107 13.16 23.41 -3.90
C VAL A 107 13.47 21.91 -3.89
N LEU A 108 14.70 21.59 -3.50
CA LEU A 108 15.18 20.23 -3.30
C LEU A 108 15.51 20.02 -1.82
N HIS A 109 15.03 18.90 -1.28
CA HIS A 109 15.38 18.40 0.03
C HIS A 109 16.13 17.08 -0.13
N MET A 110 17.35 16.99 0.38
CA MET A 110 18.08 15.72 0.44
C MET A 110 17.56 14.87 1.60
N VAL A 111 17.38 13.57 1.36
CA VAL A 111 16.78 12.66 2.34
C VAL A 111 17.60 11.38 2.56
N ASP A 112 17.41 10.76 3.73
CA ASP A 112 18.21 9.65 4.24
C ASP A 112 17.79 8.26 3.74
N CYS A 113 16.61 8.12 3.15
CA CYS A 113 16.10 6.88 2.59
C CYS A 113 15.35 7.11 1.26
N VAL A 114 15.11 6.04 0.52
CA VAL A 114 14.20 6.07 -0.64
C VAL A 114 12.78 5.91 -0.12
N MET A 115 11.89 6.85 -0.44
CA MET A 115 10.52 6.84 0.03
C MET A 115 9.78 5.53 -0.31
N CYS A 116 8.99 5.03 0.64
CA CYS A 116 8.12 3.88 0.38
C CYS A 116 7.00 4.25 -0.59
N CYS A 117 6.85 3.45 -1.64
CA CYS A 117 5.81 3.57 -2.65
C CYS A 117 4.87 2.36 -2.54
N LEU A 118 3.58 2.62 -2.36
CA LEU A 118 2.52 1.61 -2.30
C LEU A 118 1.81 1.53 -3.65
N ARG A 119 1.78 0.33 -4.24
CA ARG A 119 1.13 0.06 -5.53
C ARG A 119 -0.02 -0.92 -5.37
N LEU A 120 -1.23 -0.52 -5.74
CA LEU A 120 -2.37 -1.43 -5.76
C LEU A 120 -2.27 -2.35 -6.99
N LEU A 121 -1.87 -3.60 -6.78
CA LEU A 121 -1.68 -4.62 -7.82
C LEU A 121 -2.98 -5.35 -8.18
N GLN A 122 -3.89 -5.46 -7.23
CA GLN A 122 -5.20 -6.07 -7.43
C GLN A 122 -6.25 -5.26 -6.67
N HIS A 123 -7.19 -4.68 -7.42
CA HIS A 123 -8.33 -3.94 -6.88
C HIS A 123 -9.41 -4.89 -6.38
N CYS A 124 -10.26 -4.43 -5.47
CA CYS A 124 -11.51 -5.10 -5.17
C CYS A 124 -12.62 -4.62 -6.12
N ARG A 125 -13.75 -5.33 -6.16
CA ARG A 125 -14.90 -4.93 -6.97
C ARG A 125 -15.65 -3.77 -6.35
N PHE A 126 -16.37 -3.02 -7.18
CA PHE A 126 -17.30 -1.98 -6.75
C PHE A 126 -18.30 -2.49 -5.70
N GLU A 127 -18.99 -3.61 -5.94
CA GLU A 127 -19.94 -4.14 -4.95
C GLU A 127 -19.30 -5.17 -4.02
N GLN A 128 -19.36 -4.92 -2.72
CA GLN A 128 -18.92 -5.83 -1.68
C GLN A 128 -20.10 -6.30 -0.83
N VAL A 129 -19.91 -7.38 -0.07
CA VAL A 129 -20.96 -7.93 0.79
C VAL A 129 -20.52 -7.82 2.25
N TRP A 130 -21.39 -7.24 3.07
CA TRP A 130 -21.21 -7.15 4.50
C TRP A 130 -21.02 -8.54 5.13
N ASN A 131 -20.14 -8.63 6.13
CA ASN A 131 -19.80 -9.87 6.82
C ASN A 131 -19.29 -10.98 5.87
N LYS A 132 -18.67 -10.58 4.75
CA LYS A 132 -17.97 -11.46 3.81
C LYS A 132 -16.58 -10.90 3.49
N THR A 133 -15.73 -11.76 2.97
CA THR A 133 -14.38 -11.39 2.54
C THR A 133 -14.47 -10.44 1.35
N VAL A 134 -13.63 -9.42 1.30
CA VAL A 134 -13.47 -8.52 0.15
C VAL A 134 -13.11 -9.35 -1.08
N ARG A 135 -13.78 -9.10 -2.21
CA ARG A 135 -13.56 -9.83 -3.47
C ARG A 135 -13.34 -8.91 -4.69
N PRO A 136 -12.39 -9.26 -5.58
CA PRO A 136 -11.28 -10.16 -5.27
C PRO A 136 -10.44 -9.53 -4.14
N SER A 137 -9.69 -10.37 -3.43
CA SER A 137 -8.86 -9.94 -2.30
C SER A 137 -7.81 -8.93 -2.77
N PRO A 138 -7.67 -7.75 -2.17
CA PRO A 138 -6.69 -6.77 -2.62
C PRO A 138 -5.25 -7.29 -2.52
N LYS A 139 -4.39 -6.81 -3.42
CA LYS A 139 -2.94 -7.01 -3.37
C LYS A 139 -2.22 -5.69 -3.49
N VAL A 140 -1.25 -5.43 -2.61
CA VAL A 140 -0.49 -4.18 -2.58
C VAL A 140 0.99 -4.51 -2.65
N GLY A 141 1.67 -4.00 -3.67
CA GLY A 141 3.12 -4.04 -3.79
C GLY A 141 3.76 -2.88 -3.04
N LEU A 142 4.93 -3.12 -2.46
CA LEU A 142 5.75 -2.13 -1.78
C LEU A 142 7.07 -1.98 -2.53
N GLN A 143 7.51 -0.74 -2.71
CA GLN A 143 8.83 -0.38 -3.24
C GLN A 143 9.46 0.70 -2.36
N GLY A 144 10.78 0.89 -2.49
CA GLY A 144 11.52 1.83 -1.64
C GLY A 144 11.84 1.25 -0.27
N ASP A 145 11.96 2.10 0.74
CA ASP A 145 12.44 1.70 2.05
C ASP A 145 11.32 1.72 3.12
N TRP A 146 11.27 0.65 3.92
CA TRP A 146 10.39 0.45 5.08
C TRP A 146 11.13 -0.38 6.13
N LEU A 147 10.68 -0.30 7.39
CA LEU A 147 11.27 -1.04 8.50
C LEU A 147 10.55 -2.38 8.73
N ALA A 148 11.25 -3.34 9.32
CA ALA A 148 10.66 -4.64 9.67
C ALA A 148 9.51 -4.55 10.69
N VAL A 149 9.53 -3.49 11.51
CA VAL A 149 8.47 -3.18 12.49
C VAL A 149 7.23 -2.56 11.84
N ASP A 150 7.32 -2.14 10.57
CA ASP A 150 6.20 -1.51 9.89
C ASP A 150 5.13 -2.55 9.53
N GLU A 151 3.90 -2.09 9.50
CA GLU A 151 2.72 -2.86 9.14
C GLU A 151 2.04 -2.20 7.94
N LEU A 152 1.41 -3.00 7.07
CA LEU A 152 0.52 -2.48 6.05
C LEU A 152 -0.94 -2.62 6.50
N HIS A 153 -1.62 -1.49 6.61
CA HIS A 153 -3.01 -1.39 7.05
C HIS A 153 -3.93 -1.15 5.85
N ALA A 154 -5.03 -1.89 5.78
CA ALA A 154 -6.18 -1.60 4.92
C ALA A 154 -7.27 -0.90 5.75
N VAL A 155 -7.82 0.20 5.24
CA VAL A 155 -8.82 0.99 5.98
C VAL A 155 -9.95 1.37 5.03
N LEU A 156 -11.20 1.32 5.50
CA LEU A 156 -12.32 1.92 4.77
C LEU A 156 -12.39 3.39 5.12
N VAL A 157 -12.51 4.26 4.12
CA VAL A 157 -12.71 5.70 4.29
C VAL A 157 -14.08 6.03 3.75
N HIS A 158 -14.92 6.68 4.55
CA HIS A 158 -16.25 7.09 4.08
C HIS A 158 -16.13 8.21 3.04
N CYS A 159 -16.78 8.08 1.88
CA CYS A 159 -16.58 9.00 0.75
C CYS A 159 -17.05 10.44 1.04
N ASP A 160 -18.15 10.61 1.79
CA ASP A 160 -18.69 11.95 2.05
C ASP A 160 -17.94 12.70 3.17
N THR A 161 -17.64 11.99 4.27
CA THR A 161 -17.08 12.60 5.49
C THR A 161 -15.56 12.50 5.54
N TRP A 162 -14.94 11.72 4.64
CA TRP A 162 -13.53 11.37 4.65
C TRP A 162 -13.04 10.78 5.96
N THR A 163 -13.95 10.20 6.76
CA THR A 163 -13.62 9.60 8.05
C THR A 163 -13.13 8.16 7.86
N PRO A 164 -11.94 7.80 8.36
CA PRO A 164 -11.48 6.41 8.36
C PRO A 164 -12.30 5.54 9.33
N ARG A 165 -12.48 4.28 8.96
CA ARG A 165 -13.12 3.22 9.74
C ARG A 165 -12.07 2.17 10.09
N PHE A 166 -11.24 2.47 11.09
CA PHE A 166 -10.15 1.59 11.52
C PHE A 166 -10.60 0.20 11.97
N THR A 167 -11.83 0.09 12.48
CA THR A 167 -12.45 -1.18 12.90
C THR A 167 -13.42 -1.76 11.87
N GLY A 168 -13.58 -1.10 10.71
CA GLY A 168 -14.52 -1.49 9.66
C GLY A 168 -14.11 -2.75 8.89
N LEU A 169 -12.88 -3.21 9.06
CA LEU A 169 -12.30 -4.38 8.41
C LEU A 169 -11.62 -5.28 9.44
N ARG A 170 -11.76 -6.60 9.29
CA ARG A 170 -10.96 -7.61 10.01
C ARG A 170 -9.91 -8.20 9.07
N GLY A 171 -8.73 -8.53 9.59
CA GLY A 171 -7.60 -9.01 8.78
C GLY A 171 -6.95 -7.89 7.97
N ASN A 172 -7.12 -6.66 8.45
CA ASN A 172 -6.71 -5.42 7.81
C ASN A 172 -5.26 -5.01 8.10
N ILE A 173 -4.61 -5.64 9.07
CA ILE A 173 -3.22 -5.37 9.44
C ILE A 173 -2.37 -6.55 8.97
N VAL A 174 -1.33 -6.26 8.19
CA VAL A 174 -0.32 -7.24 7.76
C VAL A 174 1.07 -6.73 8.20
N PRO A 175 1.70 -7.36 9.20
CA PRO A 175 3.09 -7.07 9.56
C PRO A 175 4.04 -7.40 8.40
N LEU A 176 5.00 -6.51 8.13
CA LEU A 176 5.96 -6.73 7.04
C LEU A 176 7.14 -7.62 7.47
N GLY A 177 7.59 -7.52 8.73
CA GLY A 177 8.62 -8.38 9.31
C GLY A 177 9.96 -8.38 8.57
N THR A 178 10.87 -9.28 8.98
CA THR A 178 12.02 -9.68 8.15
C THR A 178 11.74 -11.03 7.49
N ALA A 179 12.25 -11.25 6.28
CA ALA A 179 12.06 -12.49 5.52
C ALA A 179 12.48 -13.77 6.31
N ALA A 180 13.37 -13.64 7.30
CA ALA A 180 13.82 -14.74 8.16
C ALA A 180 12.75 -15.20 9.19
N GLU A 181 11.78 -14.36 9.54
CA GLU A 181 10.72 -14.67 10.52
C GLU A 181 9.42 -15.19 9.87
N ALA A 182 9.39 -15.30 8.55
CA ALA A 182 8.23 -15.78 7.78
C ALA A 182 7.83 -17.25 8.09
N GLY A 183 8.64 -17.98 8.85
CA GLY A 183 8.42 -19.39 9.19
C GLY A 183 7.38 -19.69 10.28
N GLY A 184 6.92 -18.70 11.06
CA GLY A 184 6.13 -18.96 12.27
C GLY A 184 4.71 -18.39 12.33
N ASN A 185 4.45 -17.21 11.73
CA ASN A 185 3.19 -16.49 11.92
C ASN A 185 2.31 -16.54 10.65
N ARG A 186 1.01 -16.82 10.79
CA ARG A 186 0.07 -16.85 9.65
C ARG A 186 -0.01 -15.48 8.96
N ALA A 187 0.18 -14.40 9.71
CA ALA A 187 0.14 -13.02 9.20
C ALA A 187 1.31 -12.68 8.25
N THR A 188 2.53 -13.16 8.53
CA THR A 188 3.70 -12.91 7.66
C THR A 188 3.63 -13.69 6.34
N ARG A 189 2.83 -14.78 6.26
CA ARG A 189 2.58 -15.47 4.99
C ARG A 189 1.85 -14.60 3.96
N HIS A 190 1.16 -13.56 4.40
CA HIS A 190 0.47 -12.63 3.51
C HIS A 190 1.42 -11.62 2.86
N PHE A 191 2.66 -11.51 3.31
CA PHE A 191 3.68 -10.67 2.71
C PHE A 191 4.78 -11.52 2.07
N GLN A 192 4.86 -11.51 0.74
CA GLN A 192 5.85 -12.25 -0.05
C GLN A 192 6.26 -11.42 -1.26
N ASP A 193 7.53 -11.46 -1.64
CA ASP A 193 8.06 -10.72 -2.81
C ASP A 193 7.65 -9.24 -2.82
N ASN A 194 7.80 -8.58 -1.66
CA ASN A 194 7.39 -7.20 -1.43
C ASN A 194 5.92 -6.92 -1.76
N THR A 195 5.07 -7.94 -1.68
CA THR A 195 3.64 -7.84 -1.96
C THR A 195 2.82 -8.35 -0.78
N VAL A 196 1.91 -7.51 -0.30
CA VAL A 196 0.89 -7.88 0.68
C VAL A 196 -0.36 -8.38 -0.04
N HIS A 197 -0.83 -9.58 0.31
CA HIS A 197 -2.06 -10.17 -0.19
C HIS A 197 -3.11 -10.31 0.92
N TYR A 198 -4.14 -9.47 0.86
CA TYR A 198 -5.24 -9.42 1.82
C TYR A 198 -6.29 -10.53 1.60
N SER A 199 -5.88 -11.80 1.64
CA SER A 199 -6.76 -12.94 1.27
C SER A 199 -7.91 -13.21 2.24
N GLU A 200 -7.82 -12.75 3.49
CA GLU A 200 -8.84 -12.95 4.54
C GLU A 200 -9.49 -11.64 5.02
N LEU A 201 -9.34 -10.55 4.25
CA LEU A 201 -9.88 -9.25 4.60
C LEU A 201 -11.41 -9.26 4.61
N LEU A 202 -12.01 -9.10 5.78
CA LEU A 202 -13.45 -9.25 6.02
C LEU A 202 -14.10 -7.89 6.32
N ILE A 203 -15.24 -7.61 5.69
CA ILE A 203 -15.98 -6.37 5.93
C ILE A 203 -16.85 -6.50 7.17
N LEU A 204 -16.56 -5.68 8.18
CA LEU A 204 -17.36 -5.55 9.40
C LEU A 204 -18.25 -4.31 9.38
N GLU A 205 -17.87 -3.28 8.62
CA GLU A 205 -18.64 -2.04 8.48
C GLU A 205 -20.04 -2.34 7.96
N LYS A 206 -21.05 -1.95 8.75
CA LYS A 206 -22.45 -2.17 8.38
C LYS A 206 -22.85 -1.21 7.26
N PRO A 207 -23.61 -1.68 6.27
CA PRO A 207 -24.20 -0.80 5.27
C PRO A 207 -25.05 0.30 5.94
N PRO A 208 -25.03 1.55 5.44
CA PRO A 208 -25.82 2.64 6.00
C PRO A 208 -27.31 2.31 6.10
N GLU A 209 -27.87 1.52 5.17
CA GLU A 209 -29.28 1.15 5.15
C GLU A 209 -29.68 0.24 6.33
N MET A 210 -28.71 -0.46 6.91
CA MET A 210 -28.89 -1.33 8.08
C MET A 210 -28.66 -0.60 9.40
N SER A 211 -28.04 0.58 9.36
CA SER A 211 -27.93 1.48 10.51
C SER A 211 -29.30 2.11 10.74
N LYS A 212 -30.10 1.51 11.62
CA LYS A 212 -31.43 2.04 11.98
C LYS A 212 -31.26 3.48 12.47
N LYS A 213 -31.50 4.49 11.62
CA LYS A 213 -31.76 5.85 12.09
C LYS A 213 -33.02 5.75 12.94
N LYS A 214 -32.85 5.87 14.26
CA LYS A 214 -33.95 6.07 15.21
C LYS A 214 -34.77 7.24 14.69
N ARG A 215 -35.89 6.94 14.04
CA ARG A 215 -36.80 7.94 13.47
C ARG A 215 -37.27 8.78 14.66
N LYS A 216 -36.69 9.96 14.85
CA LYS A 216 -37.16 10.93 15.86
C LYS A 216 -38.61 11.22 15.48
N LYS A 217 -39.55 10.77 16.32
CA LYS A 217 -40.98 11.05 16.16
C LYS A 217 -41.10 12.59 16.16
N PRO A 218 -41.65 13.23 15.12
CA PRO A 218 -41.97 14.64 15.23
C PRO A 218 -43.10 14.77 16.25
N ASP A 219 -42.88 15.58 17.29
CA ASP A 219 -43.97 16.06 18.13
C ASP A 219 -44.92 16.87 17.24
N ALA A 220 -46.21 16.64 17.45
CA ALA A 220 -47.28 17.12 16.60
C ALA A 220 -47.59 18.59 16.86
N GLU A 221 -47.54 19.42 15.81
CA GLU A 221 -48.50 20.50 15.59
C GLU A 221 -48.86 20.53 14.09
N PRO A 222 -50.13 20.83 13.72
CA PRO A 222 -50.60 20.72 12.34
C PRO A 222 -50.42 22.06 11.61
N GLU A 223 -50.02 22.04 10.33
CA GLU A 223 -50.56 22.88 9.24
C GLU A 223 -50.00 22.42 7.87
N ALA A 224 -50.90 21.85 7.05
CA ALA A 224 -51.06 21.93 5.57
C ALA A 224 -49.88 21.77 4.56
N PRO A 225 -50.17 21.41 3.29
CA PRO A 225 -49.47 20.31 2.62
C PRO A 225 -48.57 20.75 1.46
N SER A 226 -47.51 19.97 1.18
CA SER A 226 -47.13 19.50 -0.16
C SER A 226 -45.64 19.17 -0.23
N SER A 227 -45.33 17.89 -0.25
CA SER A 227 -44.55 17.30 -1.34
C SER A 227 -44.46 15.81 -1.05
N THR A 228 -45.08 15.06 -1.95
CA THR A 228 -44.89 13.64 -2.13
C THR A 228 -43.41 13.31 -2.14
N ALA A 229 -42.90 12.75 -1.03
CA ALA A 229 -41.65 11.99 -1.06
C ALA A 229 -41.93 10.70 -1.83
N ALA A 230 -41.82 10.81 -3.15
CA ALA A 230 -41.77 9.68 -4.04
C ALA A 230 -40.66 8.75 -3.56
N THR A 231 -41.02 7.49 -3.40
CA THR A 231 -40.11 6.36 -3.45
C THR A 231 -39.34 6.43 -4.76
N ASP A 232 -38.12 6.95 -4.73
CA ASP A 232 -37.24 6.92 -5.89
C ASP A 232 -36.59 5.53 -6.00
N ALA A 233 -37.37 4.58 -6.50
CA ALA A 233 -36.89 3.31 -7.01
C ALA A 233 -36.27 3.55 -8.41
N GLY A 234 -35.09 4.17 -8.44
CA GLY A 234 -34.42 4.55 -9.68
C GLY A 234 -33.01 5.12 -9.52
N GLY A 235 -32.63 5.57 -8.32
CA GLY A 235 -31.28 6.04 -8.03
C GLY A 235 -30.27 4.91 -8.07
N ASN A 236 -29.23 5.05 -8.90
CA ASN A 236 -28.05 4.18 -8.86
C ASN A 236 -27.49 4.20 -7.42
N PRO A 237 -27.22 3.05 -6.79
CA PRO A 237 -26.84 3.03 -5.38
C PRO A 237 -25.49 3.72 -5.18
N THR A 238 -25.49 4.77 -4.36
CA THR A 238 -24.30 5.60 -4.12
C THR A 238 -23.25 4.81 -3.34
N PRO A 239 -22.00 4.72 -3.83
CA PRO A 239 -20.95 4.10 -3.04
C PRO A 239 -20.67 4.93 -1.79
N HIS A 240 -20.29 4.26 -0.71
CA HIS A 240 -20.14 4.89 0.60
C HIS A 240 -18.71 4.90 1.10
N TYR A 241 -17.86 4.01 0.57
CA TYR A 241 -16.52 3.82 1.08
C TYR A 241 -15.49 3.73 -0.03
N ARG A 242 -14.27 4.15 0.26
CA ARG A 242 -13.08 3.89 -0.55
C ARG A 242 -12.06 3.15 0.29
N MET A 243 -11.32 2.22 -0.30
CA MET A 243 -10.22 1.57 0.42
C MET A 243 -8.99 2.46 0.41
N MET A 244 -8.36 2.57 1.58
CA MET A 244 -7.03 3.15 1.76
C MET A 244 -6.07 2.03 2.17
N PHE A 245 -4.87 2.04 1.61
CA PHE A 245 -3.77 1.19 2.07
C PHE A 245 -2.66 2.08 2.59
N SER A 246 -2.21 1.82 3.82
CA SER A 246 -1.25 2.69 4.49
C SER A 246 -0.14 1.90 5.16
N LEU A 247 1.09 2.37 4.96
CA LEU A 247 2.23 1.97 5.76
C LEU A 247 2.12 2.63 7.14
N TYR A 248 2.08 1.82 8.17
CA TYR A 248 1.87 2.21 9.55
C TYR A 248 3.05 1.77 10.41
N ARG A 249 3.50 2.66 11.30
CA ARG A 249 4.56 2.39 12.26
C ARG A 249 4.01 2.55 13.66
N ARG A 250 4.10 1.49 14.46
CA ARG A 250 3.80 1.56 15.90
C ARG A 250 4.83 2.41 16.61
N ASP A 251 4.38 3.18 17.59
CA ASP A 251 5.29 3.88 18.48
C ASP A 251 5.97 2.83 19.38
N PRO A 252 7.29 2.95 19.61
CA PRO A 252 8.04 1.97 20.40
C PRO A 252 7.64 1.97 21.88
N THR A 253 7.09 3.10 22.35
CA THR A 253 6.58 3.28 23.70
C THR A 253 5.06 3.18 23.68
N PRO A 254 4.44 2.32 24.52
CA PRO A 254 2.99 2.24 24.58
C PRO A 254 2.39 3.58 25.02
N PRO A 255 1.23 3.96 24.47
CA PRO A 255 0.57 5.21 24.85
C PRO A 255 0.27 5.21 26.35
N SER A 256 0.41 6.38 26.98
CA SER A 256 -0.01 6.56 28.38
C SER A 256 -1.50 6.21 28.50
N PRO A 257 -1.95 5.59 29.61
CA PRO A 257 -3.35 5.30 29.83
C PRO A 257 -4.20 6.56 29.66
N ALA A 258 -5.27 6.47 28.87
CA ALA A 258 -6.19 7.57 28.68
C ALA A 258 -6.86 7.94 30.01
N PRO A 259 -7.06 9.23 30.31
CA PRO A 259 -7.97 9.65 31.38
C PRO A 259 -9.37 9.03 31.20
N PRO A 260 -10.14 8.86 32.28
CA PRO A 260 -11.51 8.35 32.18
C PRO A 260 -12.37 9.24 31.26
N GLY A 261 -12.88 8.67 30.17
CA GLY A 261 -13.73 9.38 29.21
C GLY A 261 -13.02 9.95 27.99
N GLU A 262 -11.70 9.82 27.90
CA GLU A 262 -10.93 10.15 26.69
C GLU A 262 -10.57 8.88 25.90
N GLU A 263 -10.57 8.99 24.58
CA GLU A 263 -10.09 7.92 23.69
C GLU A 263 -8.57 7.75 23.87
N PRO A 264 -8.06 6.50 23.92
CA PRO A 264 -6.62 6.27 24.01
C PRO A 264 -5.89 6.88 22.81
N ALA A 265 -4.73 7.47 23.10
CA ALA A 265 -3.85 7.97 22.06
C ALA A 265 -3.52 6.83 21.07
N PRO A 266 -3.39 7.14 19.76
CA PRO A 266 -3.04 6.12 18.77
C PRO A 266 -1.70 5.48 19.13
N ASP A 267 -1.58 4.17 18.96
CA ASP A 267 -0.40 3.37 19.30
C ASP A 267 0.70 3.44 18.22
N GLY A 268 0.68 4.48 17.39
CA GLY A 268 1.52 4.64 16.22
C GLY A 268 0.94 5.59 15.17
N LYS A 269 1.60 5.62 14.01
CA LYS A 269 1.41 6.65 12.98
C LYS A 269 1.36 6.06 11.58
N HIS A 270 0.44 6.56 10.78
CA HIS A 270 0.44 6.36 9.33
C HIS A 270 1.55 7.21 8.71
N LEU A 271 2.44 6.58 7.95
CA LEU A 271 3.56 7.25 7.29
C LEU A 271 3.17 7.66 5.88
N THR A 272 2.64 6.71 5.11
CA THR A 272 2.33 6.88 3.69
C THR A 272 1.08 6.08 3.36
N PHE A 273 0.25 6.59 2.47
CA PHE A 273 -0.92 5.85 2.00
C PHE A 273 -1.23 6.11 0.52
N CYS A 274 -1.87 5.11 -0.09
CA CYS A 274 -2.51 5.23 -1.38
C CYS A 274 -4.02 4.93 -1.24
N MET A 275 -4.84 5.70 -1.95
CA MET A 275 -6.26 5.42 -2.06
C MET A 275 -6.50 4.47 -3.24
N ALA A 276 -7.42 3.52 -3.09
CA ALA A 276 -7.95 2.80 -4.23
C ALA A 276 -8.62 3.79 -5.21
N PRO A 277 -8.52 3.58 -6.53
CA PRO A 277 -9.07 4.52 -7.51
C PRO A 277 -10.60 4.51 -7.54
N GLU A 278 -11.21 3.39 -7.16
CA GLU A 278 -12.65 3.17 -7.20
C GLU A 278 -13.26 3.16 -5.80
N ASP A 279 -14.46 3.72 -5.69
CA ASP A 279 -15.29 3.56 -4.50
C ASP A 279 -15.96 2.18 -4.49
N ILE A 280 -16.38 1.77 -3.30
CA ILE A 280 -17.10 0.54 -3.07
C ILE A 280 -18.45 0.79 -2.42
N LEU A 281 -19.38 -0.07 -2.80
CA LEU A 281 -20.72 -0.18 -2.27
C LEU A 281 -20.83 -1.46 -1.45
N ILE A 282 -21.06 -1.32 -0.15
CA ILE A 282 -21.23 -2.47 0.75
C ILE A 282 -22.71 -2.83 0.80
N ARG A 283 -23.06 -3.99 0.24
CA ARG A 283 -24.43 -4.54 0.27
C ARG A 283 -24.65 -5.43 1.48
N ASN A 284 -25.88 -5.48 1.96
CA ASN A 284 -26.28 -6.35 3.07
C ASN A 284 -26.10 -7.85 2.76
N SER A 285 -26.38 -8.27 1.52
CA SER A 285 -26.30 -9.68 1.13
C SER A 285 -26.01 -9.86 -0.36
N PHE A 286 -25.66 -11.09 -0.75
CA PHE A 286 -25.38 -11.44 -2.16
C PHE A 286 -26.57 -11.20 -3.09
N HIS A 287 -27.80 -11.36 -2.61
CA HIS A 287 -29.00 -11.14 -3.43
C HIS A 287 -29.20 -9.68 -3.81
N MET A 288 -28.60 -8.76 -3.06
CA MET A 288 -28.65 -7.31 -3.30
C MET A 288 -27.59 -6.81 -4.29
N LEU A 289 -26.71 -7.69 -4.78
CA LEU A 289 -25.76 -7.36 -5.84
C LEU A 289 -26.49 -7.17 -7.18
N SER A 290 -25.89 -6.40 -8.08
CA SER A 290 -26.35 -6.32 -9.48
C SER A 290 -26.27 -7.67 -10.18
N GLU A 291 -27.10 -7.89 -11.21
CA GLU A 291 -27.08 -9.17 -11.96
C GLU A 291 -25.75 -9.40 -12.67
N ASN A 292 -25.13 -8.35 -13.23
CA ASN A 292 -23.81 -8.41 -13.84
C ASN A 292 -22.75 -8.89 -12.82
N GLU A 293 -22.79 -8.36 -11.60
CA GLU A 293 -21.86 -8.76 -10.54
C GLU A 293 -22.10 -10.21 -10.08
N LYS A 294 -23.36 -10.61 -9.91
CA LYS A 294 -23.70 -12.00 -9.58
C LYS A 294 -23.21 -12.96 -10.66
N GLU A 295 -23.42 -12.63 -11.94
CA GLU A 295 -22.97 -13.44 -13.07
C GLU A 295 -21.44 -13.53 -13.12
N SER A 296 -20.75 -12.40 -12.97
CA SER A 296 -19.29 -12.37 -12.92
C SER A 296 -18.74 -13.25 -11.80
N ARG A 297 -19.34 -13.23 -10.60
CA ARG A 297 -18.96 -14.13 -9.50
C ARG A 297 -19.24 -15.60 -9.82
N ARG A 298 -20.39 -15.92 -10.41
CA ARG A 298 -20.72 -17.30 -10.83
C ARG A 298 -19.71 -17.82 -11.85
N ASN A 299 -19.31 -17.00 -12.82
CA ASN A 299 -18.33 -17.37 -13.83
C ASN A 299 -16.93 -17.58 -13.23
N GLU A 300 -16.53 -16.75 -12.26
CA GLU A 300 -15.28 -16.93 -11.52
C GLU A 300 -15.26 -18.24 -10.71
N TYR A 301 -16.38 -18.61 -10.08
CA TYR A 301 -16.47 -19.90 -9.37
C TYR A 301 -16.39 -21.09 -10.33
N LYS A 302 -17.09 -21.03 -11.47
CA LYS A 302 -17.04 -22.07 -12.50
C LYS A 302 -15.64 -22.24 -13.09
N SER A 303 -14.94 -21.14 -13.39
CA SER A 303 -13.59 -21.21 -13.94
C SER A 303 -12.60 -21.81 -12.93
N LYS A 304 -12.73 -21.50 -11.64
CA LYS A 304 -11.92 -22.10 -10.58
C LYS A 304 -12.19 -23.59 -10.38
N GLN A 305 -13.43 -24.05 -10.56
CA GLN A 305 -13.76 -25.48 -10.51
C GLN A 305 -13.23 -26.25 -11.72
N ASN A 306 -13.23 -25.62 -12.89
CA ASN A 306 -12.77 -26.21 -14.14
C ASN A 306 -11.27 -26.07 -14.37
N ALA A 307 -10.55 -25.32 -13.52
CA ALA A 307 -9.10 -25.22 -13.60
C ALA A 307 -8.47 -26.59 -13.31
N PRO A 308 -7.57 -27.09 -14.19
CA PRO A 308 -6.88 -28.35 -13.93
C PRO A 308 -6.13 -28.25 -12.61
N LYS A 309 -6.39 -29.18 -11.68
CA LYS A 309 -5.65 -29.26 -10.42
C LYS A 309 -4.17 -29.40 -10.77
N ALA A 310 -3.35 -28.41 -10.38
CA ALA A 310 -1.90 -28.51 -10.48
C ALA A 310 -1.47 -29.79 -9.73
N ARG A 311 -1.06 -30.79 -10.50
CA ARG A 311 -0.61 -32.08 -9.99
C ARG A 311 0.71 -31.82 -9.25
N MET A 312 0.65 -31.73 -7.92
CA MET A 312 1.84 -31.71 -7.08
C MET A 312 2.65 -32.98 -7.39
N SER A 313 3.73 -32.83 -8.15
CA SER A 313 4.72 -33.89 -8.27
C SER A 313 5.42 -34.01 -6.93
N ASN A 314 5.08 -35.06 -6.17
CA ASN A 314 5.91 -35.51 -5.06
C ASN A 314 7.29 -35.86 -5.62
N GLY A 315 8.25 -34.94 -5.48
CA GLY A 315 9.67 -35.19 -5.69
C GLY A 315 10.17 -36.11 -4.58
N GLY A 316 9.91 -37.41 -4.73
CA GLY A 316 10.61 -38.44 -3.98
C GLY A 316 12.09 -38.42 -4.37
N ALA A 317 12.96 -38.28 -3.37
CA ALA A 317 14.39 -38.31 -3.51
C ALA A 317 14.87 -39.56 -4.28
N ALA A 318 15.49 -39.36 -5.44
CA ALA A 318 16.30 -40.38 -6.11
C ALA A 318 17.79 -40.03 -5.88
N ARG A 319 18.47 -40.88 -5.11
CA ARG A 319 19.93 -40.86 -4.91
C ARG A 319 20.63 -41.18 -6.25
N PRO A 320 21.87 -40.70 -6.47
CA PRO A 320 22.61 -41.04 -7.68
C PRO A 320 23.20 -42.45 -7.56
N LEU A 321 22.96 -43.27 -8.58
CA LEU A 321 23.69 -44.51 -8.84
C LEU A 321 24.29 -44.38 -10.24
N GLN A 322 25.60 -44.15 -10.31
CA GLN A 322 26.37 -44.51 -11.49
C GLN A 322 27.61 -45.26 -11.02
N ALA A 323 27.65 -46.56 -11.36
CA ALA A 323 28.88 -47.32 -11.45
C ALA A 323 28.72 -48.38 -12.56
N LEU A 324 29.74 -48.40 -13.42
CA LEU A 324 30.23 -49.49 -14.27
C LEU A 324 29.42 -49.91 -15.51
N THR A 325 29.98 -49.66 -16.68
CA THR A 325 30.62 -50.72 -17.48
C THR A 325 31.68 -50.15 -18.44
N MET A 326 32.74 -50.95 -18.64
CA MET A 326 33.97 -50.69 -19.39
C MET A 326 33.83 -50.87 -20.90
N GLY A 327 34.78 -50.31 -21.66
CA GLY A 327 35.14 -50.79 -23.00
C GLY A 327 36.12 -49.87 -23.72
N ALA A 328 37.40 -50.21 -23.71
CA ALA A 328 38.52 -49.49 -24.32
C ALA A 328 38.59 -49.64 -25.85
N ALA A 329 39.20 -48.66 -26.52
CA ALA A 329 40.07 -48.88 -27.69
C ALA A 329 40.99 -47.68 -27.92
N ASP A 330 42.26 -48.01 -28.17
CA ASP A 330 43.46 -47.19 -28.30
C ASP A 330 43.47 -46.18 -29.45
N GLY A 331 44.37 -45.20 -29.36
CA GLY A 331 44.75 -44.34 -30.50
C GLY A 331 45.57 -43.12 -30.10
N GLU A 332 46.88 -43.32 -30.04
CA GLU A 332 47.96 -42.35 -29.80
C GLU A 332 47.98 -41.14 -30.78
N VAL A 333 48.68 -40.07 -30.37
CA VAL A 333 49.56 -39.16 -31.16
C VAL A 333 49.30 -37.64 -31.00
N ALA A 334 50.34 -37.00 -30.43
CA ALA A 334 50.87 -35.64 -30.65
C ALA A 334 50.17 -34.37 -30.09
N SER A 335 50.90 -33.72 -29.15
CA SER A 335 51.03 -32.26 -28.98
C SER A 335 51.70 -31.61 -30.23
N PRO A 336 51.81 -30.27 -30.42
CA PRO A 336 51.75 -29.23 -29.38
C PRO A 336 51.19 -27.82 -29.77
N SER A 337 51.11 -26.98 -28.74
CA SER A 337 51.55 -25.56 -28.72
C SER A 337 50.60 -24.41 -29.13
N GLN A 338 50.77 -23.33 -28.34
CA GLN A 338 50.45 -21.90 -28.57
C GLN A 338 48.97 -21.51 -28.39
N GLY A 339 48.58 -20.49 -27.62
CA GLY A 339 49.31 -19.36 -27.07
C GLY A 339 48.49 -18.09 -27.32
N LEU A 340 48.43 -17.22 -26.32
CA LEU A 340 48.09 -15.79 -26.37
C LEU A 340 46.60 -15.37 -26.42
N GLU A 341 46.17 -14.90 -25.24
CA GLU A 341 45.39 -13.67 -24.98
C GLU A 341 45.90 -12.44 -25.77
N PRO A 342 45.16 -11.31 -25.84
CA PRO A 342 44.32 -10.71 -24.77
C PRO A 342 42.85 -10.44 -25.09
#